data_AF-F3C3M0-F1
#
_entry.id   AF-F3C3M0-F1
#
_cell.length_a   1.000
_cell.length_b   1.000
_cell.length_c   1.000
_cell.angle_alpha   90.00
_cell.angle_beta   90.00
_cell.angle_gamma   90.00
#
_symmetry.space_group_name_H-M   'P 1'
#
loop_
_entity.id
_entity.type
_entity.pdbx_description
1 polymer ?
#
loop_
_entity_poly.entity_id
_entity_poly.type
_entity_poly.pdbx_seq_one_letter_code
_entity_poly.pdbx_strand_id
1 'polypeptide(L)'
;KWLAEQAVQFILGLHGRRPAVDNPFKGLLREDLCCIVFDDASLHTLVERYTAGEALRHQDSEYFVKLIATTRNTVERRIVFHGLLEHFDRLLPIEKSIYPLNYRAVQLAHLEQEETLYGKLIMEQPISTLLEVHTPAWLLENLSSFEFSID
;
A
#
# COMPACT_ATOMS: atom_id res chain seq x y z
N LYS A 1 -15.52 7.54 25.20
CA LYS A 1 -14.34 6.76 25.64
C LYS A 1 -13.10 7.53 25.24
N TRP A 2 -12.09 7.58 26.10
CA TRP A 2 -10.86 8.31 25.83
C TRP A 2 -10.09 7.63 24.70
N LEU A 3 -9.37 8.40 23.86
CA LEU A 3 -8.63 7.85 22.71
C LEU A 3 -7.63 6.77 23.14
N ALA A 4 -6.82 7.07 24.17
CA ALA A 4 -5.89 6.11 24.76
C ALA A 4 -6.56 4.81 25.23
N GLU A 5 -7.77 4.88 25.80
CA GLU A 5 -8.52 3.68 26.20
C GLU A 5 -8.91 2.84 24.98
N GLN A 6 -9.38 3.48 23.91
CA GLN A 6 -9.73 2.80 22.65
C GLN A 6 -8.50 2.14 22.02
N ALA A 7 -7.36 2.84 22.00
CA ALA A 7 -6.09 2.33 21.52
C ALA A 7 -5.63 1.09 22.32
N VAL A 8 -5.69 1.14 23.66
CA VAL A 8 -5.38 -0.03 24.50
C VAL A 8 -6.31 -1.20 24.21
N GLN A 9 -7.62 -0.97 24.10
CA GLN A 9 -8.56 -2.06 23.77
C GLN A 9 -8.26 -2.68 22.41
N PHE A 10 -7.96 -1.85 21.40
CA PHE A 10 -7.55 -2.32 20.07
C PHE A 10 -6.29 -3.20 20.14
N ILE A 11 -5.22 -2.74 20.77
CA ILE A 11 -3.96 -3.51 20.86
C ILE A 11 -4.13 -4.80 21.66
N LEU A 12 -4.89 -4.78 22.75
CA LEU A 12 -5.19 -6.01 23.48
C LEU A 12 -6.04 -6.98 22.64
N GLY A 13 -6.94 -6.47 21.80
CA GLY A 13 -7.70 -7.24 20.82
C GLY A 13 -6.79 -7.87 19.76
N LEU A 14 -5.86 -7.10 19.21
CA LEU A 14 -4.89 -7.54 18.20
C LEU A 14 -4.03 -8.72 18.70
N HIS A 15 -3.66 -8.72 19.98
CA HIS A 15 -2.88 -9.80 20.61
C HIS A 15 -3.74 -10.92 21.23
N GLY A 16 -5.05 -10.96 20.97
CA GLY A 16 -5.95 -11.99 21.48
C GLY A 16 -6.12 -12.00 23.01
N ARG A 17 -5.80 -10.88 23.67
CA ARG A 17 -5.96 -10.71 25.14
C ARG A 17 -7.33 -10.16 25.51
N ARG A 18 -8.05 -9.58 24.54
CA ARG A 18 -9.41 -9.05 24.65
C ARG A 18 -10.17 -9.35 23.34
N PRO A 19 -11.50 -9.19 23.30
CA PRO A 19 -12.23 -9.20 22.04
C PRO A 19 -11.66 -8.20 21.04
N ALA A 20 -11.63 -8.57 19.76
CA ALA A 20 -11.21 -7.66 18.70
C ALA A 20 -12.17 -6.46 18.63
N VAL A 21 -11.60 -5.27 18.44
CA VAL A 21 -12.32 -4.02 18.23
C VAL A 21 -11.68 -3.28 17.06
N ASP A 22 -12.39 -2.33 16.47
CA ASP A 22 -11.84 -1.52 15.37
C ASP A 22 -10.70 -0.62 15.84
N ASN A 23 -9.74 -0.37 14.93
CA ASN A 23 -8.68 0.59 15.16
C ASN A 23 -9.28 2.01 15.22
N PRO A 24 -9.07 2.81 16.29
CA PRO A 24 -9.63 4.16 16.41
C PRO A 24 -9.09 5.16 15.37
N PHE A 25 -7.97 4.85 14.70
CA PHE A 25 -7.41 5.66 13.62
C PHE A 25 -7.76 5.14 12.22
N LYS A 26 -8.67 4.16 12.12
CA LYS A 26 -9.13 3.63 10.84
C LYS A 26 -9.73 4.75 9.99
N GLY A 27 -9.31 4.83 8.72
CA GLY A 27 -9.82 5.80 7.75
C GLY A 27 -9.15 7.18 7.81
N LEU A 28 -8.19 7.41 8.71
CA LEU A 28 -7.36 8.61 8.64
C LEU A 28 -6.43 8.60 7.41
N LEU A 29 -6.08 9.80 6.96
CA LEU A 29 -5.13 9.99 5.87
C LEU A 29 -3.74 9.50 6.30
N ARG A 30 -2.94 9.04 5.33
CA ARG A 30 -1.57 8.55 5.59
C ARG A 30 -0.72 9.63 6.25
N GLU A 31 -0.86 10.87 5.80
CA GLU A 31 -0.14 12.03 6.33
C GLU A 31 -0.45 12.26 7.82
N ASP A 32 -1.73 12.21 8.19
CA ASP A 32 -2.17 12.35 9.58
C ASP A 32 -1.62 11.21 10.46
N LEU A 33 -1.68 9.98 9.96
CA LEU A 33 -1.13 8.82 10.64
C LEU A 33 0.39 8.95 10.83
N CYS A 34 1.12 9.40 9.80
CA CYS A 34 2.56 9.63 9.90
C CYS A 34 2.90 10.73 10.91
N CYS A 35 2.12 11.81 10.99
CA CYS A 35 2.29 12.82 12.03
C CYS A 35 2.11 12.19 13.43
N ILE A 36 1.10 11.33 13.62
CA ILE A 36 0.91 10.67 14.92
C ILE A 36 2.11 9.76 15.24
N VAL A 37 2.56 8.96 14.28
CA VAL A 37 3.60 7.93 14.49
C VAL A 37 4.98 8.55 14.69
N PHE A 38 5.41 9.44 13.79
CA PHE A 38 6.80 9.86 13.66
C PHE A 38 7.12 11.24 14.23
N ASP A 39 6.13 12.09 14.51
CA ASP A 39 6.40 13.42 15.09
C ASP A 39 6.76 13.28 16.57
N ASP A 40 8.00 13.59 16.94
CA ASP A 40 8.44 13.56 18.33
C ASP A 40 7.68 14.58 19.20
N ALA A 41 7.17 15.67 18.61
CA ALA A 41 6.38 16.67 19.33
C ALA A 41 4.90 16.27 19.51
N SER A 42 4.46 15.16 18.92
CA SER A 42 3.08 14.68 19.02
C SER A 42 2.71 14.34 20.47
N LEU A 43 1.55 14.85 20.91
CA LEU A 43 0.99 14.63 22.25
C LEU A 43 0.42 13.21 22.45
N HIS A 44 0.46 12.38 21.41
CA HIS A 44 -0.03 11.01 21.47
C HIS A 44 0.87 10.13 22.32
N THR A 45 0.24 9.33 23.18
CA THR A 45 0.88 8.31 24.00
C THR A 45 1.48 7.20 23.14
N LEU A 46 2.40 6.40 23.70
CA LEU A 46 3.04 5.30 22.97
C LEU A 46 2.03 4.29 22.39
N VAL A 47 0.95 4.01 23.11
CA VAL A 47 -0.08 3.08 22.65
C VAL A 47 -0.90 3.66 21.49
N GLU A 48 -1.18 4.97 21.51
CA GLU A 48 -1.84 5.67 20.41
C GLU A 48 -0.95 5.68 19.16
N ARG A 49 0.35 5.97 19.33
CA ARG A 49 1.33 5.89 18.24
C ARG A 49 1.43 4.50 17.63
N TYR A 50 1.52 3.47 18.48
CA TYR A 50 1.55 2.08 18.02
C TYR A 50 0.26 1.71 17.27
N THR A 51 -0.90 2.15 17.77
CA THR A 51 -2.20 1.92 17.13
C THR A 51 -2.32 2.64 15.78
N ALA A 52 -1.80 3.86 15.65
CA ALA A 52 -1.73 4.56 14.36
C ALA A 52 -0.77 3.86 13.38
N GLY A 53 0.35 3.32 13.88
CA GLY A 53 1.26 2.48 13.08
C GLY A 53 0.57 1.23 12.54
N GLU A 54 -0.27 0.57 13.34
CA GLU A 54 -1.08 -0.55 12.86
C GLU A 54 -2.12 -0.13 11.80
N ALA A 55 -2.64 1.10 11.85
CA ALA A 55 -3.52 1.62 10.81
C ALA A 55 -2.77 1.82 9.48
N LEU A 56 -1.55 2.37 9.49
CA LEU A 56 -0.68 2.45 8.30
C LEU A 56 -0.40 1.07 7.72
N ARG A 57 0.02 0.13 8.57
CA ARG A 57 0.30 -1.26 8.17
C ARG A 57 -0.92 -1.94 7.55
N HIS A 58 -2.11 -1.65 8.07
CA HIS A 58 -3.36 -2.18 7.53
C HIS A 58 -3.65 -1.61 6.13
N GLN A 59 -3.53 -0.29 5.93
CA GLN A 59 -3.71 0.35 4.62
C GLN A 59 -2.75 -0.25 3.57
N ASP A 60 -1.48 -0.42 3.93
CA ASP A 60 -0.49 -1.04 3.05
C ASP A 60 -0.83 -2.51 2.79
N SER A 61 -1.23 -3.26 3.82
CA SER A 61 -1.59 -4.66 3.67
C SER A 61 -2.79 -4.86 2.74
N GLU A 62 -3.83 -4.03 2.84
CA GLU A 62 -4.99 -4.12 1.94
C GLU A 62 -4.59 -3.87 0.47
N TYR A 63 -3.71 -2.91 0.24
CA TYR A 63 -3.17 -2.63 -1.09
C TYR A 63 -2.29 -3.79 -1.59
N PHE A 64 -1.30 -4.22 -0.81
CA PHE A 64 -0.32 -5.22 -1.24
C PHE A 64 -0.91 -6.62 -1.38
N VAL A 65 -1.91 -7.00 -0.59
CA VAL A 65 -2.61 -8.28 -0.77
C VAL A 65 -3.24 -8.36 -2.16
N LYS A 66 -3.89 -7.28 -2.61
CA LYS A 66 -4.49 -7.20 -3.94
C LYS A 66 -3.42 -7.12 -5.03
N LEU A 67 -2.40 -6.30 -4.85
CA LEU A 67 -1.30 -6.16 -5.80
C LEU A 67 -0.53 -7.47 -6.01
N ILE A 68 -0.17 -8.18 -4.94
CA ILE A 68 0.55 -9.46 -5.04
C ILE A 68 -0.34 -10.52 -5.70
N ALA A 69 -1.65 -10.47 -5.50
CA ALA A 69 -2.57 -11.39 -6.15
C ALA A 69 -2.57 -11.27 -7.69
N THR A 70 -2.17 -10.12 -8.26
CA THR A 70 -1.99 -9.96 -9.73
C THR A 70 -0.78 -10.73 -10.26
N THR A 71 0.00 -11.37 -9.40
CA THR A 71 1.23 -12.10 -9.76
C THR A 71 1.10 -13.62 -9.65
N ARG A 72 -0.06 -14.10 -9.19
CA ARG A 72 -0.32 -15.53 -8.94
C ARG A 72 -0.73 -16.22 -10.23
N ASN A 73 -0.13 -17.38 -10.49
CA ASN A 73 -0.43 -18.23 -11.65
C ASN A 73 -0.30 -17.49 -13.01
N THR A 74 0.53 -16.44 -13.07
CA THR A 74 0.79 -15.67 -14.28
C THR A 74 2.28 -15.29 -14.35
N VAL A 75 2.74 -15.03 -15.57
CA VAL A 75 4.06 -14.45 -15.83
C VAL A 75 4.01 -12.92 -15.88
N GLU A 76 2.82 -12.32 -15.91
CA GLU A 76 2.64 -10.87 -15.94
C GLU A 76 3.21 -10.20 -14.69
N ARG A 77 4.16 -9.27 -14.86
CA ARG A 77 4.79 -8.50 -13.76
C ARG A 77 4.66 -6.98 -13.90
N ARG A 78 4.22 -6.45 -15.03
CA ARG A 78 4.10 -5.00 -15.26
C ARG A 78 3.15 -4.37 -14.24
N ILE A 79 1.99 -5.00 -13.97
CA ILE A 79 1.03 -4.53 -12.96
C ILE A 79 1.69 -4.37 -11.58
N VAL A 80 2.46 -5.37 -11.13
CA VAL A 80 3.10 -5.31 -9.80
C VAL A 80 4.16 -4.22 -9.76
N PHE A 81 4.99 -4.06 -10.80
CA PHE A 81 6.02 -3.01 -10.81
C PHE A 81 5.43 -1.60 -10.87
N HIS A 82 4.37 -1.37 -11.67
CA HIS A 82 3.62 -0.13 -11.61
C HIS A 82 3.07 0.14 -10.19
N GLY A 83 2.49 -0.88 -9.56
CA GLY A 83 1.97 -0.73 -8.20
C GLY A 83 3.05 -0.48 -7.14
N LEU A 84 4.24 -1.06 -7.28
CA LEU A 84 5.38 -0.80 -6.39
C LEU A 84 5.88 0.65 -6.54
N LEU A 85 6.03 1.11 -7.78
CA LEU A 85 6.45 2.48 -8.08
C LEU A 85 5.43 3.51 -7.58
N GLU A 86 4.14 3.28 -7.86
CA GLU A 86 3.07 4.17 -7.41
C GLU A 86 2.99 4.24 -5.87
N HIS A 87 3.08 3.10 -5.19
CA HIS A 87 3.09 3.08 -3.73
C HIS A 87 4.29 3.84 -3.19
N PHE A 88 5.51 3.55 -3.69
CA PHE A 88 6.72 4.22 -3.25
C PHE A 88 6.66 5.73 -3.49
N ASP A 89 6.16 6.18 -4.63
CA ASP A 89 6.08 7.60 -4.97
C ASP A 89 5.16 8.36 -4.01
N ARG A 90 4.09 7.73 -3.52
CA ARG A 90 3.14 8.27 -2.53
C ARG A 90 3.69 8.35 -1.10
N LEU A 91 4.70 7.55 -0.74
CA LEU A 91 5.25 7.56 0.62
C LEU A 91 5.84 8.92 1.01
N LEU A 92 5.66 9.30 2.27
CA LEU A 92 6.30 10.47 2.86
C LEU A 92 7.82 10.27 2.96
N PRO A 93 8.63 11.35 3.03
CA PRO A 93 10.09 11.25 3.14
C PRO A 93 10.57 10.36 4.30
N ILE A 94 9.88 10.41 5.44
CA ILE A 94 10.23 9.57 6.60
C ILE A 94 9.98 8.09 6.33
N GLU A 95 8.90 7.74 5.63
CA GLU A 95 8.60 6.37 5.24
C GLU A 95 9.58 5.85 4.19
N LYS A 96 10.03 6.72 3.26
CA LYS A 96 11.06 6.37 2.25
C LYS A 96 12.43 6.07 2.87
N SER A 97 12.69 6.53 4.10
CA SER A 97 14.00 6.40 4.75
C SER A 97 14.45 4.95 5.01
N ILE A 98 13.51 4.00 5.06
CA ILE A 98 13.81 2.58 5.26
C ILE A 98 14.17 1.84 3.96
N TYR A 99 13.96 2.47 2.81
CA TYR A 99 14.22 1.88 1.50
C TYR A 99 15.66 2.19 1.05
N PRO A 100 16.29 1.29 0.25
CA PRO A 100 17.54 1.60 -0.42
C PRO A 100 17.43 2.88 -1.27
N LEU A 101 18.50 3.68 -1.33
CA LEU A 101 18.53 4.94 -2.08
C LEU A 101 18.15 4.78 -3.56
N ASN A 102 18.46 3.63 -4.15
CA ASN A 102 18.17 3.30 -5.54
C ASN A 102 16.90 2.47 -5.72
N TYR A 103 16.07 2.28 -4.69
CA TYR A 103 14.90 1.39 -4.72
C TYR A 103 13.99 1.68 -5.93
N ARG A 104 13.58 2.95 -6.11
CA ARG A 104 12.73 3.36 -7.22
C ARG A 104 13.35 3.06 -8.59
N ALA A 105 14.63 3.34 -8.75
CA ALA A 105 15.35 3.11 -10.01
C ALA A 105 15.43 1.61 -10.34
N VAL A 106 15.62 0.75 -9.33
CA VAL A 106 15.61 -0.70 -9.50
C VAL A 106 14.22 -1.20 -9.93
N GLN A 107 13.15 -0.71 -9.29
CA GLN A 107 11.78 -1.10 -9.70
C GLN A 107 11.44 -0.65 -11.12
N LEU A 108 11.89 0.55 -11.52
CA LEU A 108 11.71 1.05 -12.88
C LEU A 108 12.45 0.21 -13.90
N ALA A 109 13.71 -0.17 -13.63
CA ALA A 109 14.48 -1.02 -14.54
C ALA A 109 13.81 -2.39 -14.74
N HIS A 110 13.21 -2.96 -13.69
CA HIS A 110 12.42 -4.19 -13.82
C HIS A 110 11.17 -3.99 -14.67
N LEU A 111 10.44 -2.89 -14.50
CA LEU A 111 9.29 -2.57 -15.33
C LEU A 111 9.68 -2.46 -16.81
N GLU A 112 10.73 -1.67 -17.11
CA GLU A 112 11.21 -1.46 -18.48
C GLU A 112 11.65 -2.78 -19.15
N GLN A 113 12.24 -3.69 -18.37
CA GLN A 113 12.58 -5.03 -18.85
C GLN A 113 11.34 -5.83 -19.24
N GLU A 114 10.29 -5.83 -18.42
CA GLU A 114 9.02 -6.51 -18.73
C GLU A 114 8.31 -5.87 -19.92
N GLU A 115 8.33 -4.54 -20.03
CA GLU A 115 7.75 -3.83 -21.18
C GLU A 115 8.50 -4.11 -22.48
N THR A 116 9.80 -4.39 -22.42
CA THR A 116 10.58 -4.82 -23.59
C THR A 116 10.13 -6.19 -24.10
N LEU A 117 9.67 -7.08 -23.21
CA LEU A 117 9.23 -8.43 -23.54
C LEU A 117 7.76 -8.50 -23.98
N TYR A 118 6.91 -7.73 -23.32
CA TYR A 118 5.44 -7.86 -23.44
C TYR A 118 4.75 -6.60 -23.99
N GLY A 119 5.51 -5.54 -24.29
CA GLY A 119 4.97 -4.24 -24.65
C GLY A 119 4.62 -3.39 -23.43
N LYS A 120 4.41 -2.09 -23.68
CA LYS A 120 4.06 -1.13 -22.62
C LYS A 120 2.66 -1.38 -22.09
N LEU A 121 2.50 -1.24 -20.78
CA LEU A 121 1.20 -1.28 -20.12
C LEU A 121 0.76 0.16 -19.82
N ILE A 122 -0.19 0.68 -20.58
CA ILE A 122 -0.64 2.07 -20.45
C ILE A 122 -1.98 2.10 -19.73
N MET A 123 -1.96 2.55 -18.49
CA MET A 123 -3.16 2.65 -17.67
C MET A 123 -3.60 4.10 -17.55
N GLU A 124 -4.88 4.37 -17.83
CA GLU A 124 -5.48 5.70 -17.64
C GLU A 124 -5.73 6.03 -16.17
N GLN A 125 -5.83 5.01 -15.32
CA GLN A 125 -6.09 5.14 -13.89
C GLN A 125 -4.92 4.57 -13.07
N PRO A 126 -4.67 5.10 -11.87
CA PRO A 126 -3.72 4.52 -10.93
C PRO A 126 -4.06 3.06 -10.60
N ILE A 127 -3.04 2.25 -10.34
CA ILE A 127 -3.18 0.86 -9.87
C ILE A 127 -4.01 0.82 -8.59
N SER A 128 -3.82 1.77 -7.68
CA SER A 128 -4.64 1.86 -6.45
C SER A 128 -6.14 1.94 -6.76
N THR A 129 -6.55 2.82 -7.67
CA THR A 129 -7.95 2.94 -8.10
C THR A 129 -8.45 1.68 -8.79
N LEU A 130 -7.64 1.08 -9.67
CA LEU A 130 -7.99 -0.16 -10.35
C LEU A 130 -8.22 -1.32 -9.36
N LEU A 131 -7.39 -1.42 -8.31
CA LEU A 131 -7.52 -2.44 -7.27
C LEU A 131 -8.67 -2.18 -6.27
N GLU A 132 -9.24 -0.99 -6.25
CA GLU A 132 -10.46 -0.69 -5.49
C GLU A 132 -11.72 -1.17 -6.23
N VAL A 133 -11.75 -1.01 -7.56
CA VAL A 133 -12.93 -1.28 -8.38
C VAL A 133 -12.93 -2.71 -8.94
N HIS A 134 -11.75 -3.27 -9.22
CA HIS A 134 -11.61 -4.55 -9.90
C HIS A 134 -10.87 -5.60 -9.07
N THR A 135 -11.19 -6.87 -9.34
CA THR A 135 -10.44 -7.98 -8.75
C THR A 135 -9.10 -8.15 -9.46
N PRO A 136 -8.08 -8.70 -8.78
CA PRO A 136 -6.79 -9.01 -9.41
C PRO A 136 -6.91 -9.91 -10.65
N ALA A 137 -7.83 -10.88 -10.63
CA ALA A 137 -8.10 -11.76 -11.77
C ALA A 137 -8.70 -11.00 -12.95
N TRP A 138 -9.64 -10.09 -12.69
CA TRP A 138 -10.24 -9.25 -13.73
C TRP A 138 -9.19 -8.38 -14.42
N LEU A 139 -8.27 -7.77 -13.67
CA LEU A 139 -7.19 -6.96 -14.25
C LEU A 139 -6.29 -7.78 -15.20
N LEU A 140 -5.99 -9.03 -14.84
CA LEU A 140 -5.20 -9.94 -15.67
C LEU A 140 -5.94 -10.37 -16.94
N GLU A 141 -7.25 -10.61 -16.85
CA GLU A 141 -8.07 -10.98 -18.00
C GLU A 141 -8.30 -9.82 -18.99
N ASN A 142 -8.14 -8.58 -18.54
CA ASN A 142 -8.40 -7.37 -19.32
C ASN A 142 -7.13 -6.58 -19.68
N LEU A 143 -5.95 -7.21 -19.63
CA LEU A 143 -4.67 -6.57 -19.95
C LEU A 143 -4.66 -5.87 -21.32
N SER A 144 -5.28 -6.49 -22.33
CA SER A 144 -5.36 -5.94 -23.69
C SER A 144 -6.12 -4.61 -23.77
N SER A 145 -7.00 -4.31 -22.81
CA SER A 145 -7.69 -3.02 -22.73
C SER A 145 -6.78 -1.87 -22.27
N PHE A 146 -5.62 -2.20 -21.68
CA PHE A 146 -4.59 -1.26 -21.24
C PHE A 146 -3.38 -1.23 -22.19
N GLU A 147 -3.41 -2.02 -23.26
CA GLU A 147 -2.39 -2.04 -24.28
C GLU A 147 -2.90 -1.24 -25.48
N PHE A 148 -2.50 0.03 -25.60
CA PHE A 148 -2.73 0.76 -26.84
C PHE A 148 -1.77 0.23 -27.90
N SER A 149 -2.34 -0.22 -29.03
CA SER A 149 -1.64 -0.61 -30.26
C SER A 149 -0.55 0.39 -30.59
N ILE A 150 0.65 -0.13 -30.86
CA ILE A 150 1.71 0.62 -31.52
C ILE A 150 1.17 1.00 -32.91
N ASP A 151 1.00 2.29 -33.16
CA ASP A 151 1.20 2.86 -34.50
C ASP A 151 2.68 3.28 -34.63
#